data_AF-A0A7X0R2D6-F1
#
_entry.id   AF-A0A7X0R2D6-F1
#
_cell.length_a   1.000
_cell.length_b   1.000
_cell.length_c   1.000
_cell.angle_alpha   90.00
_cell.angle_beta   90.00
_cell.angle_gamma   90.00
#
_symmetry.space_group_name_H-M   'P 1'
#
loop_
_entity.id
_entity.type
_entity.pdbx_description
1 polymer ?
#
loop_
_entity_poly.entity_id
_entity_poly.type
_entity_poly.pdbx_seq_one_letter_code
_entity_poly.pdbx_strand_id
1 'polypeptide(L)'
;MKKYMIIGAMAAIASAAAAFTGAPLSSEASTIVQYQFGGSSMSEVYELDEWTEVTGTLPSCSGSNLPCVVTVQSGTLEEWLAERDHARILKDATSKKN
;
A
#
# COMPACT_ATOMS: atom_id res chain seq x y z
N MET A 1 12.21 44.28 -54.92
CA MET A 1 12.42 42.88 -54.48
C MET A 1 11.07 42.16 -54.48
N LYS A 2 11.02 40.93 -55.04
CA LYS A 2 10.03 39.83 -54.88
C LYS A 2 8.54 40.21 -54.66
N LYS A 3 7.65 40.10 -55.66
CA LYS A 3 6.99 38.87 -56.17
C LYS A 3 6.36 37.99 -55.06
N TYR A 4 5.02 37.88 -55.09
CA TYR A 4 4.21 36.66 -55.27
C TYR A 4 2.89 36.72 -54.50
N MET A 5 1.87 37.11 -55.25
CA MET A 5 0.48 36.69 -55.13
C MET A 5 0.40 35.15 -55.12
N ILE A 6 -0.45 34.54 -54.29
CA ILE A 6 -1.41 33.48 -54.66
C ILE A 6 -2.22 33.06 -53.44
N ILE A 7 -3.53 33.02 -53.70
CA ILE A 7 -4.67 32.58 -52.91
C ILE A 7 -4.60 31.07 -52.68
N GLY A 8 -5.06 30.60 -51.52
CA GLY A 8 -5.23 29.17 -51.28
C GLY A 8 -6.03 28.91 -50.01
N ALA A 9 -7.35 28.98 -50.12
CA ALA A 9 -8.25 28.35 -49.17
C ALA A 9 -8.04 26.83 -49.18
N MET A 10 -8.05 26.19 -48.02
CA MET A 10 -8.95 25.09 -47.67
C MET A 10 -8.42 24.30 -46.45
N ALA A 11 -9.32 24.19 -45.48
CA ALA A 11 -9.56 23.11 -44.53
C ALA A 11 -8.45 22.06 -44.29
N ALA A 12 -8.07 21.93 -43.02
CA ALA A 12 -7.98 20.61 -42.40
C ALA A 12 -8.23 20.74 -40.90
N ILE A 13 -9.37 20.22 -40.48
CA ILE A 13 -9.66 19.88 -39.09
C ILE A 13 -8.63 18.82 -38.70
N ALA A 14 -7.83 19.08 -37.68
CA ALA A 14 -7.08 18.05 -36.99
C ALA A 14 -7.27 18.26 -35.50
N SER A 15 -8.32 17.62 -35.00
CA SER A 15 -8.51 17.30 -33.59
C SER A 15 -7.31 16.49 -33.13
N ALA A 16 -6.24 17.17 -32.70
CA ALA A 16 -5.18 16.52 -31.96
C ALA A 16 -5.69 16.31 -30.54
N ALA A 17 -6.34 15.15 -30.34
CA ALA A 17 -6.41 14.51 -29.04
C ALA A 17 -4.97 14.37 -28.54
N ALA A 18 -4.52 15.33 -27.74
CA ALA A 18 -3.30 15.20 -26.98
C ALA A 18 -3.58 14.14 -25.92
N ALA A 19 -3.26 12.91 -26.32
CA ALA A 19 -2.85 11.78 -25.52
C ALA A 19 -3.24 11.86 -24.04
N PHE A 20 -4.11 10.95 -23.63
CA PHE A 20 -3.95 10.28 -22.35
C PHE A 20 -2.49 9.82 -22.27
N THR A 21 -1.64 10.65 -21.69
CA THR A 21 -0.31 10.26 -21.26
C THR A 21 -0.56 9.20 -20.21
N GLY A 22 -0.48 7.96 -20.64
CA GLY A 22 -0.30 6.81 -19.78
C GLY A 22 0.97 7.05 -18.97
N ALA A 23 0.81 7.71 -17.84
CA ALA A 23 1.43 7.15 -16.66
C ALA A 23 0.74 5.79 -16.52
N PRO A 24 1.44 4.64 -16.60
CA PRO A 24 0.99 3.57 -15.72
C PRO A 24 0.91 4.27 -14.36
N LEU A 25 -0.30 4.33 -13.81
CA LEU A 25 -0.45 4.45 -12.38
C LEU A 25 0.62 3.49 -11.87
N SER A 26 1.67 4.01 -11.25
CA SER A 26 2.32 3.24 -10.21
C SER A 26 1.21 3.02 -9.19
N SER A 27 0.33 2.06 -9.48
CA SER A 27 0.00 1.04 -8.53
C SER A 27 1.34 0.50 -8.09
N GLU A 28 2.00 1.23 -7.19
CA GLU A 28 2.54 0.62 -6.00
C GLU A 28 1.41 -0.29 -5.56
N ALA A 29 1.48 -1.55 -6.00
CA ALA A 29 0.56 -2.55 -5.57
C ALA A 29 0.75 -2.53 -4.06
N SER A 30 -0.18 -1.87 -3.37
CA SER A 30 -0.25 -1.78 -1.93
C SER A 30 -0.31 -3.23 -1.48
N THR A 31 0.86 -3.79 -1.21
CA THR A 31 0.99 -5.23 -1.05
C THR A 31 0.48 -5.43 0.36
N ILE A 32 -0.76 -5.90 0.46
CA ILE A 32 -1.38 -6.16 1.74
C ILE A 32 -0.69 -7.40 2.30
N VAL A 33 0.21 -7.19 3.24
CA VAL A 33 0.95 -8.24 3.93
C VAL A 33 0.38 -8.38 5.34
N GLN A 34 0.19 -9.61 5.78
CA GLN A 34 -0.24 -9.90 7.14
C GLN A 34 0.92 -10.45 7.94
N TYR A 35 1.05 -10.02 9.18
CA TYR A 35 2.09 -10.49 10.10
C TYR A 35 1.43 -11.03 11.36
N GLN A 36 1.85 -12.23 11.75
CA GLN A 36 1.49 -12.85 13.01
C GLN A 36 2.57 -12.56 14.06
N PHE A 37 2.17 -12.06 15.21
CA PHE A 37 3.03 -11.93 16.38
C PHE A 37 3.20 -13.28 17.08
N GLY A 38 4.45 -13.70 17.25
CA GLY A 38 4.88 -14.91 17.96
C GLY A 38 5.38 -14.65 19.37
N GLY A 39 5.58 -13.38 19.74
CA GLY A 39 6.09 -12.99 21.04
C GLY A 39 5.13 -13.28 22.19
N SER A 40 5.69 -13.26 23.39
CA SER A 40 5.07 -13.60 24.66
C SER A 40 4.76 -12.39 25.54
N SER A 41 5.26 -11.20 25.18
CA SER A 41 5.10 -9.96 25.96
C SER A 41 4.85 -8.72 25.10
N MET A 42 4.29 -7.66 25.68
CA MET A 42 4.11 -6.38 24.97
C MET A 42 5.43 -5.67 24.67
N SER A 43 6.50 -5.94 25.43
CA SER A 43 7.84 -5.40 25.18
C SER A 43 8.46 -5.93 23.88
N GLU A 44 8.08 -7.13 23.47
CA GLU A 44 8.57 -7.80 22.26
C GLU A 44 7.87 -7.32 20.98
N VAL A 45 6.83 -6.49 21.09
CA VAL A 45 6.02 -6.03 19.95
C VAL A 45 6.81 -5.23 18.91
N TYR A 46 7.90 -4.58 19.33
CA TYR A 46 8.77 -3.82 18.45
C TYR A 46 9.96 -4.64 17.91
N GLU A 47 10.12 -5.88 18.36
CA GLU A 47 11.15 -6.80 17.85
C GLU A 47 10.63 -7.45 16.56
N LEU A 48 11.25 -7.13 15.43
CA LEU A 48 10.79 -7.58 14.11
C LEU A 48 10.86 -9.11 13.96
N ASP A 49 11.78 -9.75 14.64
CA ASP A 49 11.97 -11.20 14.71
C ASP A 49 10.81 -11.94 15.39
N GLU A 50 10.01 -11.25 16.19
CA GLU A 50 8.80 -11.79 16.81
C GLU A 50 7.58 -11.72 15.87
N TRP A 51 7.76 -11.24 14.64
CA TRP A 51 6.70 -11.17 13.63
C TRP A 51 7.01 -12.06 12.44
N THR A 52 6.05 -12.92 12.11
CA THR A 52 6.13 -13.82 10.95
C THR A 52 5.12 -13.40 9.91
N GLU A 53 5.56 -13.18 8.67
CA GLU A 53 4.65 -12.97 7.54
C GLU A 53 3.78 -14.21 7.34
N VAL A 54 2.46 -14.02 7.30
CA VAL A 54 1.47 -15.06 7.03
C VAL A 54 0.72 -14.75 5.75
N THR A 55 0.60 -15.74 4.87
CA THR A 55 -0.17 -15.64 3.62
C THR A 55 -1.29 -16.67 3.63
N GLY A 56 -2.53 -16.24 3.35
CA GLY A 56 -3.69 -17.13 3.28
C GLY A 56 -4.60 -17.07 4.50
N THR A 57 -4.91 -18.23 5.11
CA THR A 57 -5.88 -18.32 6.21
C THR A 57 -5.29 -17.72 7.49
N LEU A 58 -6.04 -16.79 8.09
CA LEU A 58 -5.66 -16.14 9.34
C LEU A 58 -5.43 -17.20 10.45
N PRO A 59 -4.29 -17.14 11.16
CA PRO A 59 -4.02 -18.06 12.26
C PRO A 59 -5.02 -17.86 13.41
N SER A 60 -5.34 -18.95 14.11
CA SER A 60 -6.27 -18.92 15.24
C SER A 60 -5.60 -18.35 16.49
N CYS A 61 -5.90 -17.08 16.77
CA CYS A 61 -5.25 -16.28 17.81
C CYS A 61 -5.64 -16.59 19.25
N SER A 62 -4.76 -17.29 19.95
CA SER A 62 -4.84 -17.90 21.29
C SER A 62 -5.46 -17.13 22.49
N GLY A 63 -5.94 -15.89 22.39
CA GLY A 63 -6.31 -15.02 23.53
C GLY A 63 -5.21 -14.06 24.02
N SER A 64 -5.54 -13.29 25.06
CA SER A 64 -4.71 -12.33 25.85
C SER A 64 -4.40 -10.95 25.23
N ASN A 65 -4.05 -9.98 26.10
CA ASN A 65 -3.71 -8.57 25.84
C ASN A 65 -2.46 -8.34 24.94
N LEU A 66 -2.15 -9.28 24.04
CA LEU A 66 -1.04 -9.21 23.10
C LEU A 66 -1.60 -9.08 21.68
N PRO A 67 -0.88 -8.40 20.77
CA PRO A 67 -1.28 -8.40 19.37
C PRO A 67 -1.18 -9.82 18.83
N CYS A 68 -2.08 -10.17 17.89
CA CYS A 68 -2.01 -11.46 17.24
C CYS A 68 -1.68 -11.34 15.76
N VAL A 69 -2.55 -10.72 14.96
CA VAL A 69 -2.30 -10.53 13.52
C VAL A 69 -2.54 -9.09 13.15
N VAL A 70 -1.57 -8.47 12.49
CA VAL A 70 -1.70 -7.12 11.92
C VAL A 70 -1.68 -7.20 10.41
N THR A 71 -2.35 -6.24 9.77
CA THR A 71 -2.34 -6.11 8.30
C THR A 71 -1.64 -4.82 7.93
N VAL A 72 -0.52 -4.95 7.24
CA VAL A 72 0.28 -3.83 6.71
C VAL A 72 -0.11 -3.65 5.25
N GLN A 73 -0.80 -2.56 4.96
CA GLN A 73 -1.30 -2.29 3.60
C GLN A 73 -0.27 -1.55 2.74
N SER A 74 0.62 -0.77 3.36
CA SER A 74 1.63 0.05 2.70
C SER A 74 2.89 0.11 3.56
N GLY A 75 4.05 -0.04 2.93
CA GLY A 75 5.35 0.02 3.62
C GLY A 75 5.78 -1.29 4.27
N THR A 76 6.84 -1.20 5.08
CA THR A 76 7.41 -2.32 5.83
C THR A 76 6.74 -2.47 7.20
N LEU A 77 6.87 -3.66 7.82
CA LEU A 77 6.43 -3.87 9.20
C LEU A 77 7.12 -2.91 10.18
N GLU A 78 8.41 -2.63 9.97
CA GLU A 78 9.19 -1.70 10.79
C GLU A 78 8.60 -0.29 10.80
N GLU A 79 8.32 0.27 9.63
CA GLU A 79 7.65 1.58 9.51
C GLU A 79 6.26 1.55 10.16
N TRP A 80 5.50 0.48 9.93
CA TRP A 80 4.16 0.32 10.50
C TRP A 80 4.18 0.31 12.04
N LEU A 81 5.14 -0.38 12.64
CA LEU A 81 5.34 -0.46 14.09
C LEU A 81 5.86 0.87 14.65
N ALA A 82 6.81 1.52 13.98
CA ALA A 82 7.41 2.78 14.43
C ALA A 82 6.39 3.93 14.51
N GLU A 83 5.37 3.93 13.63
CA GLU A 83 4.30 4.93 13.62
C GLU A 83 3.22 4.71 14.70
N ARG A 84 3.24 3.58 15.42
CA ARG A 84 2.14 3.15 16.29
C ARG A 84 2.60 2.88 17.72
N ASP A 85 1.78 3.31 18.67
CA ASP A 85 1.93 2.94 20.06
C ASP A 85 1.31 1.56 20.34
N HIS A 86 1.74 0.94 21.44
CA HIS A 86 1.23 -0.35 21.91
C HIS A 86 -0.30 -0.48 21.90
N ALA A 87 -1.03 0.56 22.33
CA ALA A 87 -2.49 0.50 22.37
C ALA A 87 -3.10 0.48 20.96
N ARG A 88 -2.50 1.21 20.01
CA ARG A 88 -2.91 1.17 18.61
C ARG A 88 -2.58 -0.15 17.95
N ILE A 89 -1.41 -0.71 18.21
CA ILE A 89 -1.01 -2.03 17.69
C ILE A 89 -1.99 -3.11 18.18
N LEU A 90 -2.36 -3.09 19.47
CA LEU A 90 -3.36 -4.01 20.03
C LEU A 90 -4.75 -3.85 19.41
N LYS A 91 -5.14 -2.61 19.09
CA LYS A 91 -6.43 -2.32 18.47
C LYS A 91 -6.48 -2.74 17.01
N ASP A 92 -5.41 -2.50 16.27
CA ASP A 92 -5.28 -2.86 14.86
C ASP A 92 -5.01 -4.37 14.70
N ALA A 93 -4.48 -5.03 15.75
CA ALA A 93 -4.34 -6.47 15.79
C ALA A 93 -5.71 -7.17 15.85
N THR A 94 -5.92 -8.10 14.94
CA THR A 94 -7.17 -8.86 14.86
C THR A 94 -7.18 -9.91 15.97
N SER A 95 -7.89 -9.62 17.07
CA SER A 95 -8.09 -10.55 18.18
C SER A 95 -9.17 -11.61 17.89
N LYS A 96 -9.92 -11.46 16.79
CA LYS A 96 -10.92 -12.46 16.37
C LYS A 96 -10.23 -13.69 15.78
N LYS A 97 -10.00 -14.68 16.64
CA LYS A 97 -10.15 -16.10 16.28
C LYS A 97 -11.47 -16.25 15.53
N ASN A 98 -11.42 -16.63 14.26
CA ASN A 98 -12.53 -17.41 13.70
C ASN A 98 -12.46 -18.82 14.27
#